data_AF-A0A8I1FR89-F1
#
_entry.id   AF-A0A8I1FR89-F1
#
_cell.length_a   1.000
_cell.length_b   1.000
_cell.length_c   1.000
_cell.angle_alpha   90.00
_cell.angle_beta   90.00
_cell.angle_gamma   90.00
#
_symmetry.space_group_name_H-M   'P 1'
#
loop_
_entity.id
_entity.type
_entity.pdbx_description
1 polymer ?
#
loop_
_entity_poly.entity_id
_entity_poly.type
_entity_poly.pdbx_seq_one_letter_code
_entity_poly.pdbx_strand_id
1 'polypeptide(L)'
;MPGKPLGYVLATLAATFISICIFGLTGTLFGGFLFDIGYSVDPITIGNKTAGIAAVLTFVFVATVSYRDYHFDPKTQKKMTANGPV
;
A
#
# COMPACT_ATOMS: atom_id res chain seq x y z
N MET A 1 10.89 18.05 -2.48
CA MET A 1 12.34 17.90 -2.25
C MET A 1 12.63 16.41 -2.23
N PRO A 2 13.52 15.86 -3.09
CA PRO A 2 13.98 14.48 -2.96
C PRO A 2 14.85 14.43 -1.71
N GLY A 3 14.27 14.11 -0.56
CA GLY A 3 14.78 14.68 0.69
C GLY A 3 14.82 13.81 1.93
N LYS A 4 13.93 12.84 2.15
CA LYS A 4 14.04 11.96 3.32
C LYS A 4 13.50 10.56 3.00
N PRO A 5 14.35 9.54 2.76
CA PRO A 5 13.89 8.15 2.62
C PRO A 5 13.03 7.72 3.82
N LEU A 6 13.33 8.28 5.00
CA LEU A 6 12.54 8.07 6.22
C LEU A 6 11.07 8.51 6.09
N GLY A 7 10.79 9.61 5.39
CA GLY A 7 9.43 10.15 5.26
C GLY A 7 8.54 9.30 4.34
N TYR A 8 9.11 8.82 3.23
CA TYR A 8 8.41 7.88 2.35
C TYR A 8 8.18 6.54 3.03
N VAL A 9 9.16 6.03 3.79
CA VAL A 9 9.00 4.79 4.57
C VAL A 9 7.89 4.95 5.61
N LEU A 10 7.87 6.07 6.34
CA LEU A 10 6.84 6.33 7.34
C LEU A 10 5.44 6.48 6.72
N ALA A 11 5.33 7.16 5.57
CA ALA A 11 4.09 7.28 4.83
C ALA A 11 3.62 5.94 4.27
N THR A 12 4.54 5.11 3.77
CA THR A 12 4.24 3.75 3.29
C THR A 12 3.75 2.87 4.44
N LEU A 13 4.40 2.93 5.59
CA LEU A 13 4.02 2.18 6.78
C LEU A 13 2.65 2.61 7.30
N ALA A 14 2.41 3.93 7.37
CA ALA A 14 1.12 4.48 7.77
C ALA A 14 0.01 4.09 6.79
N ALA A 15 0.23 4.21 5.48
CA ALA A 15 -0.72 3.79 4.45
C ALA A 15 -1.02 2.28 4.53
N THR A 16 -0.01 1.46 4.76
CA THR A 16 -0.17 0.01 4.92
C THR A 16 -0.98 -0.31 6.18
N PHE A 17 -0.69 0.36 7.31
CA PHE A 17 -1.43 0.17 8.56
C PHE A 17 -2.90 0.58 8.43
N ILE A 18 -3.17 1.75 7.83
CA ILE A 18 -4.53 2.23 7.56
C ILE A 18 -5.28 1.25 6.65
N SER A 19 -4.61 0.75 5.61
CA SER A 19 -5.19 -0.25 4.70
C SER A 19 -5.56 -1.54 5.44
N ILE A 20 -4.66 -2.09 6.27
CA ILE A 20 -4.92 -3.25 7.12
C ILE A 20 -6.17 -3.03 7.97
N CYS A 21 -6.27 -1.88 8.65
CA CYS A 21 -7.41 -1.56 9.49
C CYS A 21 -8.72 -1.49 8.70
N ILE A 22 -8.75 -0.77 7.58
CA ILE A 22 -9.96 -0.58 6.77
C ILE A 22 -10.40 -1.92 6.15
N PHE A 23 -9.52 -2.61 5.43
CA PHE A 23 -9.85 -3.86 4.75
C PHE A 23 -10.08 -5.02 5.72
N GLY A 24 -9.44 -5.01 6.88
CA GLY A 24 -9.73 -5.93 7.97
C GLY A 24 -11.15 -5.73 8.51
N LEU A 25 -11.52 -4.49 8.85
CA LEU A 25 -12.88 -4.14 9.29
C LEU A 25 -13.93 -4.49 8.24
N THR A 26 -13.72 -4.08 6.98
CA THR A 26 -14.65 -4.39 5.89
C THR A 26 -14.79 -5.89 5.67
N GLY A 27 -13.69 -6.65 5.71
CA GLY A 27 -13.73 -8.10 5.58
C GLY A 27 -14.46 -8.79 6.72
N THR A 28 -14.25 -8.36 7.96
CA THR A 28 -14.99 -8.88 9.13
C THR A 28 -16.47 -8.56 9.04
N LEU A 29 -16.85 -7.35 8.62
CA LEU A 29 -18.25 -6.96 8.44
C LEU A 29 -18.92 -7.80 7.34
N PHE A 30 -18.23 -8.03 6.22
CA PHE A 30 -18.73 -8.87 5.14
C PHE A 30 -18.85 -10.34 5.57
N GLY A 31 -17.86 -10.86 6.31
CA GLY A 31 -17.92 -12.19 6.92
C GLY A 31 -19.06 -12.33 7.93
N GLY A 32 -19.34 -11.27 8.70
CA GLY A 32 -20.48 -11.20 9.62
C GLY A 32 -21.80 -11.28 8.88
N PHE A 33 -21.94 -10.56 7.77
CA PHE A 33 -23.13 -10.65 6.92
C PHE A 33 -23.32 -12.05 6.32
N LEU A 34 -22.23 -12.68 5.85
CA LEU A 34 -22.27 -14.07 5.35
C LEU A 34 -22.68 -15.08 6.43
N PHE A 35 -22.20 -14.89 7.66
CA PHE A 35 -22.59 -15.71 8.80
C PHE A 35 -24.09 -15.54 9.12
N ASP A 36 -24.58 -14.30 9.09
CA ASP A 36 -25.98 -13.97 9.42
C ASP A 36 -26.99 -14.54 8.40
N ILE A 37 -26.60 -14.64 7.12
CA ILE A 37 -27.41 -15.31 6.08
C ILE A 37 -27.27 -16.85 6.09
N GLY A 38 -26.56 -17.42 7.08
CA GLY A 38 -26.50 -18.86 7.33
C GLY A 38 -25.29 -19.60 6.75
N TYR A 39 -24.28 -18.91 6.20
CA TYR A 39 -23.03 -19.59 5.83
C TYR A 39 -22.21 -19.91 7.07
N SER A 40 -21.63 -21.12 7.11
CA SER A 40 -20.66 -21.50 8.13
C SER A 40 -19.30 -20.89 7.81
N VAL A 41 -19.17 -19.59 8.08
CA VAL A 41 -17.93 -18.83 7.94
C VAL A 41 -17.56 -18.19 9.26
N ASP A 42 -16.26 -18.08 9.53
CA ASP A 42 -15.75 -17.31 10.67
C ASP A 42 -15.42 -15.87 10.21
N PRO A 43 -16.19 -14.86 10.64
CA PRO A 43 -16.01 -13.47 10.23
C PRO A 43 -14.62 -12.93 10.54
N ILE A 44 -14.03 -13.31 11.67
CA ILE A 44 -12.72 -12.82 12.11
C ILE A 44 -11.64 -13.39 11.20
N THR A 45 -11.73 -14.66 10.84
CA THR A 45 -10.81 -15.30 9.91
C THR A 45 -10.89 -14.67 8.51
N ILE A 46 -12.09 -14.31 8.04
CA ILE A 46 -12.25 -13.59 6.76
C ILE A 46 -11.58 -12.21 6.84
N GLY A 47 -11.83 -11.44 7.90
CA GLY A 47 -11.22 -10.14 8.13
C GLY A 47 -9.69 -10.17 8.16
N ASN A 48 -9.10 -11.16 8.85
CA ASN A 48 -7.64 -11.31 8.87
C ASN A 48 -7.06 -11.64 7.49
N LYS A 49 -7.74 -12.48 6.70
CA LYS A 49 -7.30 -12.81 5.34
C LYS A 49 -7.37 -11.60 4.41
N THR A 50 -8.45 -10.84 4.44
CA THR A 50 -8.58 -9.61 3.64
C THR A 50 -7.57 -8.55 4.07
N ALA A 51 -7.32 -8.38 5.36
CA ALA A 51 -6.29 -7.48 5.88
C ALA A 51 -4.88 -7.86 5.37
N GLY A 52 -4.55 -9.15 5.38
CA GLY A 52 -3.29 -9.66 4.85
C GLY A 52 -3.11 -9.39 3.35
N ILE A 53 -4.14 -9.66 2.54
CA ILE A 53 -4.10 -9.40 1.09
C ILE A 53 -3.97 -7.89 0.81
N ALA A 54 -4.74 -7.07 1.53
CA ALA A 54 -4.71 -5.62 1.39
C ALA A 54 -3.34 -5.02 1.76
N ALA A 55 -2.68 -5.53 2.79
CA ALA A 55 -1.34 -5.12 3.18
C ALA A 55 -0.34 -5.32 2.03
N VAL A 56 -0.35 -6.51 1.42
CA VAL A 56 0.55 -6.86 0.31
C VAL A 56 0.27 -5.96 -0.91
N LEU A 57 -1.00 -5.80 -1.29
CA LEU A 57 -1.37 -4.96 -2.43
C LEU A 57 -1.00 -3.49 -2.21
N THR A 58 -1.22 -2.96 -1.01
CA THR A 58 -0.89 -1.58 -0.66
C THR A 58 0.61 -1.37 -0.69
N PHE A 59 1.39 -2.33 -0.16
CA PHE A 59 2.84 -2.27 -0.20
C PHE A 59 3.37 -2.26 -1.65
N VAL A 60 2.90 -3.16 -2.51
CA VAL A 60 3.30 -3.21 -3.92
C VAL A 60 2.89 -1.94 -4.66
N PHE A 61 1.69 -1.42 -4.40
CA PHE A 61 1.21 -0.19 -5.01
C PHE A 61 2.09 1.00 -4.62
N VAL A 62 2.35 1.19 -3.32
CA VAL A 62 3.20 2.28 -2.83
C VAL A 62 4.64 2.14 -3.33
N ALA A 63 5.19 0.93 -3.39
CA ALA A 63 6.51 0.67 -3.97
C ALA A 63 6.55 1.04 -5.46
N THR A 64 5.51 0.69 -6.22
CA THR A 64 5.39 1.01 -7.65
C THR A 64 5.24 2.51 -7.87
N VAL A 65 4.38 3.18 -7.11
CA VAL A 65 4.20 4.64 -7.17
C VAL A 65 5.50 5.34 -6.80
N SER A 66 6.17 4.92 -5.73
CA SER A 66 7.46 5.47 -5.32
C SER A 66 8.51 5.29 -6.42
N TYR A 67 8.62 4.09 -7.01
CA TYR A 67 9.56 3.83 -8.11
C TYR A 67 9.30 4.73 -9.32
N ARG A 68 8.03 4.91 -9.70
CA ARG A 68 7.65 5.82 -10.80
C ARG A 68 8.03 7.27 -10.47
N ASP A 69 7.75 7.72 -9.25
CA ASP A 69 8.07 9.08 -8.81
C ASP A 69 9.60 9.33 -8.83
N TYR A 70 10.40 8.34 -8.43
CA TYR A 70 11.86 8.39 -8.53
C TYR A 70 12.38 8.41 -9.97
N HIS A 71 11.77 7.67 -10.90
CA HIS A 71 12.21 7.61 -12.30
C HIS A 71 11.72 8.79 -13.15
N PHE A 72 10.59 9.40 -12.80
CA PHE A 72 10.00 10.53 -13.53
C PHE A 72 10.38 11.91 -12.96
N ASP A 73 11.24 11.99 -11.93
CA ASP A 73 11.68 13.29 -11.41
C ASP A 73 12.49 14.06 -12.48
N PRO A 74 11.99 15.21 -13.00
CA PRO A 74 12.67 16.01 -14.02
C PRO A 74 14.02 16.57 -13.55
N LYS A 75 14.35 16.50 -12.26
CA LYS A 75 15.66 16.89 -11.73
C LYS A 75 16.77 15.89 -12.06
N THR A 76 16.43 14.60 -12.23
CA THR A 76 17.40 13.56 -12.62
C THR A 76 17.72 13.68 -14.11
N GLN A 77 16.72 14.00 -14.94
CA GLN A 77 16.93 14.29 -16.37
C GLN A 77 17.70 15.59 -16.62
N LYS A 78 17.49 16.64 -15.79
CA LYS A 78 18.33 17.85 -15.85
C LYS A 78 19.79 17.60 -15.47
N LYS A 79 20.08 16.61 -14.61
CA LYS A 79 21.45 16.25 -14.27
C LYS A 79 22.18 15.48 -15.37
N MET A 80 21.47 14.64 -16.13
CA MET A 80 22.04 13.93 -17.28
C MET A 80 22.26 14.82 -18.51
N THR A 81 21.51 15.92 -18.65
CA THR A 81 21.72 16.89 -19.74
C THR A 81 22.74 17.98 -19.40
N ALA A 82 23.03 18.24 -18.12
CA ALA A 82 24.03 19.23 -17.70
C ALA A 82 25.47 18.69 -17.67
N ASN A 83 25.66 17.38 -17.51
CA ASN A 83 26.97 16.72 -17.56
C ASN A 83 26.96 15.71 -18.71
N GLY A 84 27.15 16.21 -19.94
CA GLY A 84 27.14 15.39 -21.15
C GLY A 84 27.97 14.09 -21.03
N PRO A 85 27.66 13.07 -21.85
CA PRO A 85 28.41 11.83 -21.84
C PRO A 85 29.88 12.14 -22.16
N VAL A 86 30.76 11.77 -21.23
CA VAL A 86 32.19 11.63 -21.50
C VAL A 86 32.41 10.42 -22.40
#